data_AF-A0A6J4KZZ3-F1
#
_entry.id   AF-A0A6J4KZZ3-F1
#
_cell.length_a   1.000
_cell.length_b   1.000
_cell.length_c   1.000
_cell.angle_alpha   90.00
_cell.angle_beta   90.00
_cell.angle_gamma   90.00
#
_symmetry.space_group_name_H-M   'P 1'
#
loop_
_entity.id
_entity.type
_entity.pdbx_description
1 polymer ?
#
loop_
_entity_poly.entity_id
_entity_poly.type
_entity_poly.pdbx_seq_one_letter_code
_entity_poly.pdbx_strand_id
1 'polypeptide(L)' 'GENFREGIPVIMNLSEMDDADAKRLVDFAAGLVFAVHGSIERITNKVFLLSPPNVAIAAEDKQRMAENGFFNQS' A
#
# COMPACT_ATOMS: atom_id res chain seq x y z
N GLY A 1 7.87 5.83 2.51
CA GLY A 1 8.61 6.05 1.25
C GLY A 1 9.85 5.19 1.14
N GLU A 2 10.68 5.15 2.18
CA GLU A 2 11.91 4.35 2.24
C GLU A 2 11.67 2.84 2.14
N ASN A 3 10.87 2.25 3.04
CA ASN A 3 10.53 0.82 3.03
C ASN A 3 10.15 0.30 1.63
N PHE A 4 9.28 1.03 0.93
CA PHE A 4 8.86 0.66 -0.42
C PHE A 4 10.02 0.66 -1.43
N ARG A 5 10.92 1.65 -1.37
CA ARG A 5 12.13 1.71 -2.21
C ARG A 5 13.15 0.64 -1.85
N GLU A 6 13.14 0.13 -0.63
CA GLU A 6 13.97 -1.00 -0.17
C GLU A 6 13.37 -2.37 -0.52
N GLY A 7 12.26 -2.41 -1.24
CA GLY A 7 11.62 -3.66 -1.67
C GLY A 7 10.67 -4.26 -0.63
N ILE A 8 10.30 -3.50 0.41
CA ILE A 8 9.35 -3.93 1.43
C ILE A 8 7.93 -3.48 1.02
N PRO A 9 6.95 -4.39 0.89
CA PRO A 9 5.55 -4.01 0.69
C PRO A 9 5.03 -3.13 1.81
N VAL A 10 4.18 -2.16 1.47
CA VAL A 10 3.64 -1.20 2.44
C VAL A 10 2.12 -1.20 2.38
N ILE A 11 1.48 -1.33 3.54
CA ILE A 11 0.06 -1.02 3.70
C ILE A 11 -0.07 0.44 4.11
N MET A 12 -0.82 1.22 3.36
CA MET A 12 -1.23 2.58 3.75
C MET A 12 -2.68 2.55 4.21
N ASN A 13 -2.90 2.67 5.52
CA ASN A 13 -4.21 2.88 6.11
C ASN A 13 -4.46 4.38 6.29
N LEU A 14 -5.42 4.91 5.53
CA LEU A 14 -5.81 6.32 5.53
C LEU A 14 -7.24 6.49 6.09
N SER A 15 -7.80 5.49 6.78
CA SER A 15 -9.20 5.48 7.23
C SER A 15 -9.55 6.64 8.16
N GLU A 16 -8.60 7.09 8.98
CA GLU A 16 -8.74 8.22 9.91
C GLU A 16 -8.38 9.58 9.28
N MET A 17 -8.03 9.61 7.99
CA MET A 17 -7.70 10.84 7.28
C MET A 17 -8.93 11.41 6.56
N ASP A 18 -9.00 12.73 6.48
CA ASP A 18 -9.97 13.38 5.61
C ASP A 18 -9.68 13.05 4.13
N ASP A 19 -10.66 13.30 3.27
CA ASP A 19 -10.58 12.91 1.86
C ASP A 19 -9.50 13.69 1.10
N ALA A 20 -9.21 14.93 1.48
CA ALA A 20 -8.24 15.76 0.81
C ALA A 20 -6.82 15.28 1.09
N ASP A 21 -6.49 15.01 2.36
CA ASP A 21 -5.20 14.50 2.76
C ASP A 21 -5.00 13.04 2.33
N ALA A 22 -6.04 12.20 2.41
CA ALA A 22 -5.98 10.85 1.86
C ALA A 22 -5.66 10.87 0.36
N LYS A 23 -6.31 11.75 -0.42
CA LYS A 23 -6.03 11.89 -1.85
C LYS A 23 -4.58 12.32 -2.09
N ARG A 24 -4.09 13.31 -1.36
CA ARG A 24 -2.70 13.79 -1.49
C ARG A 24 -1.67 12.69 -1.22
N LEU A 25 -1.90 11.85 -0.22
CA LEU A 25 -1.03 10.71 0.05
C LEU A 25 -1.10 9.63 -1.03
N VAL A 26 -2.29 9.34 -1.56
CA VAL A 26 -2.43 8.42 -2.70
C VAL A 26 -1.71 8.96 -3.94
N ASP A 27 -1.83 10.25 -4.25
CA ASP A 27 -1.12 10.88 -5.37
C ASP A 27 0.41 10.79 -5.18
N PHE A 28 0.90 11.08 -3.98
CA PHE A 28 2.32 10.96 -3.64
C PHE A 28 2.82 9.50 -3.79
N ALA A 29 2.06 8.54 -3.27
CA ALA A 29 2.36 7.12 -3.40
C ALA A 29 2.35 6.64 -4.84
N ALA A 30 1.41 7.10 -5.67
CA ALA A 30 1.38 6.80 -7.09
C ALA A 30 2.67 7.25 -7.79
N GLY A 31 3.23 8.41 -7.41
CA GLY A 31 4.54 8.86 -7.89
C GLY A 31 5.68 7.92 -7.51
N LEU A 32 5.72 7.44 -6.26
CA LEU A 32 6.73 6.46 -5.81
C LEU A 32 6.60 5.13 -6.55
N VAL A 33 5.38 4.62 -6.64
CA VAL A 33 5.03 3.36 -7.30
C VAL A 33 5.42 3.40 -8.77
N PHE A 34 5.10 4.49 -9.45
CA PHE A 34 5.47 4.70 -10.85
C PHE A 34 6.99 4.75 -11.04
N ALA A 35 7.72 5.47 -10.17
CA ALA A 35 9.16 5.65 -10.30
C ALA A 35 9.98 4.35 -10.22
N VAL A 36 9.45 3.31 -9.57
CA VAL A 36 10.13 2.02 -9.40
C VAL A 36 9.38 0.85 -10.04
N HIS A 37 8.39 1.12 -10.89
CA HIS A 37 7.57 0.10 -11.56
C HIS A 37 6.86 -0.86 -10.60
N GLY A 38 6.45 -0.39 -9.42
CA GLY A 38 5.63 -1.17 -8.49
C GLY A 38 4.15 -1.14 -8.85
N SER A 39 3.31 -1.68 -7.96
CA SER A 39 1.85 -1.58 -8.02
C SER A 39 1.26 -0.91 -6.78
N ILE A 40 0.09 -0.29 -6.97
CA ILE A 40 -0.78 0.20 -5.90
C ILE A 40 -2.16 -0.40 -6.09
N GLU A 41 -2.69 -1.03 -5.04
CA GLU A 41 -3.98 -1.70 -5.06
C GLU A 41 -4.81 -1.24 -3.87
N ARG A 42 -6.07 -0.87 -4.11
CA ARG A 42 -7.01 -0.62 -3.01
C ARG A 42 -7.50 -1.96 -2.50
N ILE A 43 -7.27 -2.23 -1.22
CA ILE A 43 -7.65 -3.48 -0.58
C ILE A 43 -9.01 -3.32 0.14
N THR A 44 -9.21 -2.20 0.84
CA THR A 44 -10.51 -1.81 1.42
C THR A 44 -10.64 -0.28 1.48
N ASN A 45 -11.70 0.24 2.10
CA ASN A 45 -11.96 1.67 2.14
C ASN A 45 -10.80 2.44 2.77
N LYS A 46 -10.17 3.32 1.98
CA LYS A 46 -8.99 4.12 2.35
C LYS A 46 -7.77 3.29 2.80
N VAL A 47 -7.72 1.99 2.46
CA VAL A 47 -6.56 1.12 2.74
C VAL A 47 -6.00 0.60 1.42
N PHE A 48 -4.70 0.84 1.22
CA PHE A 48 -3.99 0.53 -0.02
C PHE A 48 -2.77 -0.35 0.26
N LEU A 49 -2.50 -1.30 -0.63
CA LEU A 49 -1.28 -2.08 -0.66
C LEU A 49 -0.36 -1.55 -1.77
N LEU A 50 0.87 -1.23 -1.40
CA LEU A 50 1.94 -0.86 -2.32
C LEU A 50 2.90 -2.04 -2.42
N SER A 51 3.05 -2.59 -3.63
CA SER A 51 3.94 -3.73 -3.89
C SER A 51 5.11 -3.31 -4.79
N PRO A 52 6.38 -3.45 -4.34
CA PRO A 52 7.56 -3.24 -5.19
C PRO A 52 7.60 -4.24 -6.37
N PRO A 53 8.33 -3.94 -7.46
CA PRO A 53 8.30 -4.73 -8.70
C PRO A 53 8.73 -6.19 -8.52
N ASN A 54 9.54 -6.49 -7.50
CA ASN A 54 10.10 -7.80 -7.22
C ASN A 54 9.29 -8.61 -6.18
N VAL A 55 8.15 -8.11 -5.73
CA VAL A 55 7.31 -8.81 -4.73
C VAL A 55 5.99 -9.22 -5.35
N ALA A 56 5.81 -10.53 -5.56
CA ALA A 56 4.53 -11.12 -5.92
C ALA A 56 3.75 -11.49 -4.66
N ILE A 57 2.65 -10.79 -4.39
CA ILE A 57 1.73 -11.13 -3.30
C ILE A 57 0.63 -12.03 -3.87
N ALA A 58 0.46 -13.23 -3.31
CA ALA A 58 -0.61 -14.14 -3.73
C ALA A 58 -2.00 -13.54 -3.48
N ALA A 59 -2.97 -13.88 -4.33
CA ALA A 59 -4.33 -13.34 -4.20
C ALA A 59 -4.98 -13.66 -2.84
N GLU A 60 -4.70 -14.84 -2.29
CA GLU A 60 -5.16 -15.27 -0.96
C GLU A 60 -4.56 -14.40 0.15
N ASP A 61 -3.29 -14.00 0.04
CA ASP A 61 -2.66 -13.12 1.01
C ASP A 61 -3.20 -11.71 0.93
N LYS A 62 -3.53 -11.21 -0.28
CA LYS A 62 -4.24 -9.93 -0.44
C LYS A 62 -5.61 -9.95 0.23
N GLN A 63 -6.37 -11.04 0.09
CA GLN A 63 -7.67 -11.22 0.75
C GLN A 63 -7.51 -11.25 2.28
N ARG A 64 -6.53 -12.01 2.80
CA ARG A 64 -6.21 -12.00 4.23
C ARG A 64 -5.80 -10.62 4.72
N MET A 65 -5.05 -9.84 3.94
CA MET A 65 -4.68 -8.46 4.31
C MET A 65 -5.90 -7.53 4.32
N ALA A 66 -6.90 -7.77 3.47
CA ALA A 66 -8.17 -7.05 3.46
C ALA A 66 -9.01 -7.34 4.72
N GLU A 67 -8.97 -8.60 5.17
CA GLU A 67 -9.78 -9.10 6.27
C GLU A 67 -9.12 -8.86 7.64
N ASN A 68 -7.79 -9.01 7.73
CA ASN A 68 -7.08 -9.07 9.01
C ASN A 68 -6.40 -7.76 9.42
N GLY A 69 -6.30 -6.75 8.55
CA GLY A 69 -5.94 -5.39 8.92
C GLY A 69 -4.68 -5.19 9.78
N PHE A 70 -3.75 -6.14 9.89
CA PHE A 70 -2.63 -6.04 10.83
C PHE A 70 -1.45 -6.94 10.43
N PHE A 71 -0.38 -6.31 9.94
CA PHE A 71 0.99 -6.82 10.10
C PHE A 71 1.92 -5.64 10.36
N ASN A 72 1.95 -5.21 11.63
CA ASN A 72 3.11 -4.53 12.20
C ASN A 72 3.72 -5.48 13.24
N GLN A 73 4.66 -6.30 12.79
CA GLN A 73 5.68 -6.95 13.62
C GLN A 73 6.98 -6.73 12.81
N SER A 74 7.99 -6.00 13.24
CA SER A 74 8.43 -5.54 14.56
C SER A 74 9.20 -4.22 14.43
#